data_AF-A0AAV7X106-F1
#
_entry.id   AF-A0AAV7X106-F1
#
_cell.length_a   1.000
_cell.length_b   1.000
_cell.length_c   1.000
_cell.angle_alpha   90.00
_cell.angle_beta   90.00
_cell.angle_gamma   90.00
#
_symmetry.space_group_name_H-M   'P 1'
#
loop_
_entity.id
_entity.type
_entity.pdbx_description
1 polymer ?
#
loop_
_entity_poly.entity_id
_entity_poly.type
_entity_poly.pdbx_seq_one_letter_code
_entity_poly.pdbx_strand_id
1 'polypeptide(L)'
;MPLLTYGDTLTEIRDAVSHFLAVNDIPETNMATLWETLKALIQGQLIAARQNVLRHAKHQQLDGDIRPLEETHRQSRSLAVRRQLTTLRKQLQALDEGKAAYALLHTKQSFYTGRNKAG
;
A
#
# COMPACT_ATOMS: atom_id res chain seq x y z
N MET A 1 4.93 6.80 14.73
CA MET A 1 5.11 5.33 14.81
C MET A 1 6.21 4.94 13.83
N PRO A 2 7.26 4.20 14.25
CA PRO A 2 8.34 3.78 13.36
C PRO A 2 7.83 2.76 12.32
N LEU A 3 8.34 2.79 11.09
CA LEU A 3 7.90 1.88 10.01
C LEU A 3 8.29 0.42 10.27
N LEU A 4 9.33 0.21 11.08
CA LEU A 4 9.95 -1.09 11.34
C LEU A 4 9.34 -1.81 12.56
N THR A 5 8.34 -1.23 13.24
CA THR A 5 7.68 -1.88 14.38
C THR A 5 6.57 -2.84 13.98
N TYR A 6 6.21 -2.90 12.69
CA TYR A 6 5.28 -3.90 12.16
C TYR A 6 6.07 -5.17 11.84
N GLY A 7 5.88 -6.22 12.65
CA GLY A 7 6.53 -7.52 12.46
C GLY A 7 6.27 -8.13 11.07
N ASP A 8 5.10 -7.85 10.51
CA ASP A 8 4.71 -8.29 9.17
C ASP A 8 5.61 -7.66 8.09
N THR A 9 5.86 -6.35 8.16
CA THR A 9 6.74 -5.64 7.20
C THR A 9 8.17 -6.17 7.21
N LEU A 10 8.72 -6.48 8.38
CA LEU A 10 10.07 -7.05 8.47
C LEU A 10 10.14 -8.46 7.89
N THR A 11 9.07 -9.23 8.07
CA THR A 11 8.95 -10.58 7.50
C THR A 11 8.89 -10.50 5.98
N GLU A 12 8.06 -9.60 5.43
CA GLU A 12 7.97 -9.35 3.98
C GLU A 12 9.31 -8.92 3.37
N ILE A 13 10.04 -8.00 4.01
CA ILE A 13 11.36 -7.57 3.53
C ILE A 13 12.34 -8.74 3.55
N ARG A 14 12.38 -9.51 4.64
CA ARG A 14 13.27 -10.67 4.75
C ARG A 14 12.98 -11.69 3.66
N ASP A 15 11.71 -12.03 3.46
CA ASP A 15 11.31 -13.03 2.48
C ASP A 15 11.62 -12.56 1.05
N ALA A 16 11.43 -11.27 0.76
CA ALA A 16 11.82 -10.66 -0.52
C ALA A 16 13.33 -10.70 -0.75
N VAL A 17 14.14 -10.41 0.28
CA VAL A 17 15.61 -10.49 0.20
C VAL A 17 16.07 -11.93 -0.01
N SER A 18 15.54 -12.87 0.75
CA SER A 18 15.86 -14.30 0.62
C SER A 18 15.51 -14.83 -0.77
N HIS A 19 14.34 -14.47 -1.29
CA HIS A 19 13.93 -14.83 -2.65
C HIS A 19 14.85 -14.21 -3.71
N PHE A 20 15.17 -12.92 -3.58
CA PHE A 20 16.05 -12.23 -4.51
C PHE A 20 17.43 -12.90 -4.59
N LEU A 21 18.06 -13.17 -3.46
CA LEU A 21 19.37 -13.82 -3.42
C LEU A 21 19.31 -15.24 -3.97
N ALA A 22 18.29 -16.02 -3.61
CA ALA A 22 18.13 -17.38 -4.11
C ALA A 22 17.97 -17.47 -5.65
N VAL A 23 17.44 -16.41 -6.28
CA VAL A 23 17.22 -16.37 -7.74
C VAL A 23 18.42 -15.76 -8.49
N ASN A 24 19.15 -14.82 -7.88
CA ASN A 24 20.10 -13.97 -8.59
C ASN A 24 21.58 -14.18 -8.18
N ASP A 25 21.84 -14.83 -7.05
CA ASP A 25 23.21 -15.18 -6.60
C ASP A 25 23.72 -16.43 -7.34
N ILE A 26 24.03 -16.25 -8.62
CA ILE A 26 24.57 -17.27 -9.52
C ILE A 26 25.99 -16.88 -9.96
N PRO A 27 26.84 -17.85 -10.36
CA PRO A 27 28.24 -17.59 -10.71
C PRO A 27 28.45 -16.50 -11.78
N GLU A 28 27.46 -16.30 -12.65
CA GLU A 28 27.48 -15.35 -13.74
C GLU A 28 27.11 -13.91 -13.32
N THR A 29 26.54 -13.73 -12.11
CA THR A 29 26.10 -12.42 -11.64
C THR A 29 27.25 -11.63 -11.02
N ASN A 30 27.47 -10.42 -11.53
CA ASN A 30 28.42 -9.49 -10.91
C ASN A 30 27.94 -9.07 -9.50
N MET A 31 28.78 -9.29 -8.49
CA MET A 31 28.52 -8.96 -7.10
C MET A 31 28.19 -7.48 -6.86
N ALA A 32 28.77 -6.56 -7.64
CA ALA A 32 28.42 -5.14 -7.57
C ALA A 32 26.97 -4.91 -8.04
N THR A 33 26.57 -5.51 -9.16
CA THR A 33 25.21 -5.42 -9.70
C THR A 33 24.20 -6.08 -8.75
N LEU A 34 24.55 -7.24 -8.17
CA LEU A 34 23.74 -7.93 -7.17
C LEU A 34 23.46 -7.03 -5.96
N TRP A 35 24.51 -6.39 -5.42
CA TRP A 35 24.40 -5.51 -4.27
C TRP A 35 23.59 -4.24 -4.55
N GLU A 36 23.83 -3.57 -5.68
CA GLU A 36 23.06 -2.37 -6.06
C GLU A 36 21.58 -2.70 -6.24
N THR A 37 21.27 -3.83 -6.87
CA THR A 37 19.90 -4.28 -7.09
C THR A 37 19.21 -4.65 -5.77
N LEU A 38 19.92 -5.32 -4.86
CA LEU A 38 19.42 -5.65 -3.53
C LEU A 38 19.09 -4.39 -2.72
N LYS A 39 19.96 -3.37 -2.75
CA LYS A 39 19.68 -2.09 -2.08
C LYS A 39 18.43 -1.41 -2.67
N ALA A 40 18.30 -1.39 -3.99
CA ALA A 40 17.13 -0.83 -4.65
C ALA A 40 15.83 -1.57 -4.27
N LEU A 41 15.89 -2.91 -4.17
CA LEU A 41 14.78 -3.74 -3.69
C LEU A 41 14.36 -3.33 -2.26
N ILE A 42 15.32 -3.28 -1.33
CA ILE A 42 15.05 -2.91 0.07
C ILE A 42 14.46 -1.49 0.15
N GLN A 43 15.01 -0.54 -0.61
CA GLN A 43 14.46 0.81 -0.67
C GLN A 43 13.01 0.83 -1.17
N GLY A 44 12.70 0.07 -2.23
CA GLY A 44 11.35 -0.07 -2.76
C GLY A 44 10.37 -0.61 -1.70
N GLN A 45 10.77 -1.65 -0.96
CA GLN A 45 9.97 -2.22 0.12
C GLN A 45 9.72 -1.21 1.24
N LEU A 46 10.74 -0.45 1.66
CA LEU A 46 10.60 0.58 2.70
C LEU A 46 9.67 1.73 2.26
N ILE A 47 9.74 2.14 1.00
CA ILE A 47 8.84 3.16 0.44
C ILE A 47 7.39 2.65 0.45
N ALA A 48 7.16 1.41 0.00
CA ALA A 48 5.83 0.80 0.00
C ALA A 48 5.26 0.69 1.42
N ALA A 49 6.06 0.20 2.37
CA ALA A 49 5.68 0.12 3.78
C ALA A 49 5.30 1.50 4.36
N ARG A 50 6.08 2.54 4.03
CA ARG A 50 5.77 3.93 4.43
C ARG A 50 4.44 4.40 3.89
N GLN A 51 4.17 4.15 2.61
CA GLN A 51 2.91 4.53 1.99
C GLN A 51 1.73 3.82 2.66
N ASN A 52 1.85 2.53 2.96
CA ASN A 52 0.81 1.77 3.66
C ASN A 52 0.53 2.35 5.05
N VAL A 53 1.55 2.67 5.84
CA VAL A 53 1.38 3.28 7.17
C VAL A 53 0.69 4.64 7.09
N LEU A 54 1.14 5.51 6.18
CA LEU A 54 0.52 6.83 5.98
C LEU A 54 -0.94 6.71 5.56
N ARG A 55 -1.23 5.76 4.69
CA ARG A 55 -2.58 5.50 4.20
C ARG A 55 -3.49 4.97 5.30
N HIS A 56 -3.01 4.01 6.11
CA HIS A 56 -3.74 3.51 7.27
C HIS A 56 -4.02 4.61 8.30
N ALA A 57 -3.02 5.44 8.60
CA ALA A 57 -3.20 6.59 9.47
C ALA A 57 -4.27 7.56 8.93
N LYS A 58 -4.25 7.82 7.61
CA LYS A 58 -5.26 8.67 6.97
C LYS A 58 -6.66 8.06 7.02
N HIS A 59 -6.77 6.76 6.81
CA HIS A 59 -8.04 6.03 6.93
C HIS A 59 -8.60 6.11 8.35
N GLN A 60 -7.76 5.84 9.37
CA GLN A 60 -8.16 5.95 10.77
C GLN A 60 -8.59 7.37 11.16
N GLN A 61 -7.87 8.38 10.65
CA GLN A 61 -8.25 9.77 10.85
C GLN A 61 -9.65 10.06 10.27
N LEU A 62 -9.88 9.70 9.00
CA LEU A 62 -11.16 9.95 8.34
C LEU A 62 -12.31 9.21 9.03
N ASP A 63 -12.12 7.96 9.44
CA ASP A 63 -13.11 7.22 10.22
C ASP A 63 -13.39 7.90 11.57
N GLY A 64 -12.33 8.37 12.23
CA GLY A 64 -12.39 9.09 13.50
C GLY A 64 -13.16 10.40 13.39
N ASP A 65 -13.05 11.11 12.26
CA ASP A 65 -13.75 12.36 11.98
C ASP A 65 -15.23 12.12 11.59
N ILE A 66 -15.51 11.02 10.87
CA ILE A 66 -16.86 10.67 10.40
C ILE A 66 -17.79 10.30 11.56
N ARG A 67 -17.34 9.44 12.49
CA ARG A 67 -18.19 8.94 13.61
C ARG A 67 -18.84 10.05 14.45
N PRO A 68 -18.13 11.07 14.95
CA PRO A 68 -18.74 12.14 15.74
C PRO A 68 -19.65 13.04 14.90
N LEU A 69 -19.32 13.26 13.61
CA LEU A 69 -20.17 14.00 12.69
C LEU A 69 -21.47 13.26 12.36
N GLU A 70 -21.43 11.93 12.29
CA GLU A 70 -22.63 11.08 12.16
C GLU A 70 -23.57 11.23 13.35
N GLU A 71 -23.04 11.18 14.57
CA GLU A 71 -23.84 11.37 15.78
C GLU A 71 -24.41 12.80 15.85
N THR A 72 -23.59 13.80 15.53
CA THR A 72 -24.02 15.20 15.47
C THR A 72 -25.12 15.41 14.41
N HIS A 73 -25.00 14.75 13.25
CA HIS A 73 -26.01 14.82 12.21
C HIS A 73 -27.31 14.13 12.62
N ARG A 74 -27.23 12.99 13.32
CA ARG A 74 -28.38 12.25 13.82
C ARG A 74 -29.22 13.11 14.77
N GLN A 75 -28.57 13.89 15.61
CA GLN A 75 -29.22 14.77 16.58
C GLN A 75 -29.73 16.07 15.96
N SER A 76 -28.90 16.76 15.17
CA SER A 76 -29.22 18.11 14.65
C SER A 76 -29.96 18.13 13.30
N ARG A 77 -29.85 17.06 12.50
CA ARG A 77 -30.25 17.00 11.08
C ARG A 77 -29.71 18.16 10.23
N SER A 78 -28.62 18.80 10.65
CA SER A 78 -28.07 19.97 9.97
C SER A 78 -27.56 19.64 8.56
N LEU A 79 -27.97 20.47 7.59
CA LEU A 79 -27.50 20.42 6.20
C LEU A 79 -25.99 20.69 6.08
N ALA A 80 -25.44 21.54 6.94
CA ALA A 80 -24.00 21.84 6.95
C ALA A 80 -23.19 20.60 7.37
N VAL A 81 -23.62 19.93 8.45
CA VAL A 81 -23.00 18.70 8.94
C VAL A 81 -23.10 17.60 7.87
N ARG A 82 -24.27 17.45 7.21
CA ARG A 82 -24.45 16.48 6.11
C ARG A 82 -23.46 16.69 4.96
N ARG A 83 -23.21 17.95 4.57
CA ARG A 83 -22.24 18.29 3.50
C ARG A 83 -20.82 17.89 3.90
N GLN A 84 -20.39 18.22 5.12
CA GLN A 84 -19.07 17.83 5.62
C GLN A 84 -18.90 16.31 5.65
N LEU A 85 -19.91 15.59 6.13
CA LEU A 85 -19.92 14.13 6.21
C LEU A 85 -19.83 13.49 4.82
N THR A 86 -20.53 14.06 3.83
CA THR A 86 -20.44 13.63 2.43
C THR A 86 -19.04 13.83 1.87
N THR A 87 -18.38 14.95 2.17
CA THR A 87 -17.01 15.23 1.74
C THR A 87 -16.01 14.22 2.33
N LEU A 88 -16.09 13.95 3.64
CA LEU A 88 -15.20 13.01 4.31
C LEU A 88 -15.38 11.58 3.78
N ARG A 89 -16.64 11.15 3.55
CA ARG A 89 -16.93 9.85 2.94
C ARG A 89 -16.36 9.74 1.53
N LYS A 90 -16.46 10.81 0.71
CA LYS A 90 -15.82 10.83 -0.62
C LYS A 90 -14.31 10.72 -0.54
N GLN A 91 -13.67 11.38 0.43
CA GLN A 91 -12.23 11.27 0.63
C GLN A 91 -11.81 9.85 1.03
N LEU A 92 -12.60 9.19 1.89
CA LEU A 92 -12.38 7.81 2.28
C LEU A 92 -12.55 6.87 1.08
N GLN A 93 -13.65 7.03 0.33
CA GLN A 93 -13.92 6.26 -0.88
C GLN A 93 -12.80 6.39 -1.92
N ALA A 94 -12.30 7.60 -2.17
CA ALA A 94 -11.20 7.82 -3.11
C ALA A 94 -9.90 7.09 -2.69
N LEU A 95 -9.64 7.00 -1.37
CA LEU A 95 -8.50 6.27 -0.82
C LEU A 95 -8.61 4.75 -1.09
N ASP A 96 -9.82 4.21 -1.05
CA ASP A 96 -10.11 2.80 -1.32
C ASP A 96 -10.12 2.48 -2.81
N GLU A 97 -10.72 3.35 -3.63
CA GLU A 97 -10.72 3.25 -5.09
C GLU A 97 -9.31 3.23 -5.66
N GLY A 98 -8.40 4.04 -5.09
CA GLY A 98 -6.98 3.98 -5.46
C GLY A 98 -6.35 2.59 -5.25
N LYS A 99 -6.71 1.88 -4.17
CA LYS A 99 -6.24 0.50 -3.94
C LYS A 99 -6.83 -0.47 -4.95
N ALA A 100 -8.13 -0.34 -5.21
CA ALA A 100 -8.84 -1.21 -6.14
C ALA A 100 -8.31 -1.05 -7.57
N ALA A 101 -8.11 0.19 -8.02
CA ALA A 101 -7.55 0.49 -9.33
C ALA A 101 -6.13 -0.05 -9.50
N TYR A 102 -5.27 0.10 -8.48
CA TYR A 102 -3.93 -0.47 -8.49
C TYR A 102 -3.94 -2.00 -8.58
N ALA A 103 -4.77 -2.67 -7.77
CA ALA A 103 -4.91 -4.13 -7.79
C ALA A 103 -5.42 -4.64 -9.15
N LEU A 104 -6.38 -3.93 -9.75
CA LEU A 104 -6.87 -4.24 -11.10
C LEU A 104 -5.78 -4.07 -12.15
N LEU A 105 -4.98 -3.00 -12.08
CA LEU A 105 -3.86 -2.79 -12.98
C LEU A 105 -2.82 -3.90 -12.87
N HIS A 106 -2.43 -4.27 -11.64
CA HIS A 106 -1.49 -5.35 -11.40
C HIS A 106 -2.01 -6.69 -11.94
N THR A 107 -3.28 -7.01 -11.69
CA THR A 107 -3.92 -8.23 -12.22
C THR A 107 -3.90 -8.27 -13.75
N LYS A 108 -4.22 -7.14 -14.41
CA LYS A 108 -4.13 -7.02 -15.87
C LYS A 108 -2.69 -7.23 -16.34
N GLN A 109 -1.72 -6.59 -15.71
CA GLN A 109 -0.30 -6.77 -16.05
C GLN A 109 0.12 -8.24 -15.95
N SER A 110 -0.18 -8.92 -14.84
CA SER A 110 0.12 -10.35 -14.67
C SER A 110 -0.55 -11.22 -15.75
N PHE A 111 -1.78 -10.90 -16.16
CA PHE A 111 -2.48 -11.60 -17.23
C PHE A 111 -1.80 -11.45 -18.60
N TYR A 112 -1.25 -10.26 -18.90
CA TYR A 112 -0.52 -10.02 -20.15
C TYR A 112 0.90 -10.61 -20.12
N THR A 113 1.61 -10.57 -19.00
CA THR A 113 2.96 -11.15 -18.89
C THR A 113 2.93 -12.68 -18.79
N GLY A 114 1.90 -13.26 -18.17
CA GLY A 114 1.71 -14.71 -18.08
C GLY A 114 1.38 -15.40 -19.41
N ARG A 115 0.75 -14.68 -20.37
CA ARG A 115 0.43 -15.22 -21.70
C ARG A 115 1.64 -15.41 -22.63
N ASN A 116 2.77 -14.77 -22.33
CA ASN A 116 4.02 -14.91 -23.11
C ASN A 116 4.86 -16.13 -22.70
N LYS A 117 4.42 -16.96 -21.73
CA LYS A 117 5.10 -18.21 -21.35
C LYS A 117 4.55 -19.46 -22.06
N ALA A 118 3.59 -19.31 -22.96
CA ALA A 118 3.12 -20.38 -23.85
C ALA A 118 3.73 -20.16 -25.24
N GLY A 119 4.94 -20.69 -25.44
CA GLY A 119 5.70 -20.65 -26.69
C GLY A 119 6.96 -21.47 -26.55
#